data_AF-A0A9C8KA44-F1
#
_entry.id   AF-A0A9C8KA44-F1
#
_cell.length_a   1.000
_cell.length_b   1.000
_cell.length_c   1.000
_cell.angle_alpha   90.00
_cell.angle_beta   90.00
_cell.angle_gamma   90.00
#
_symmetry.space_group_name_H-M   'P 1'
#
loop_
_entity.id
_entity.type
_entity.pdbx_description
1 polymer ?
#
loop_
_entity_poly.entity_id
_entity_poly.type
_entity_poly.pdbx_seq_one_letter_code
_entity_poly.pdbx_strand_id
1 'polypeptide(L)'
;MFKKTNFLLLSMLLSYSFVIGQDIEKHAPKGFDVAKSSIEKGKIDSITYISKTVGTDRKAIIYTPPGFSKSKKYPVLYLLHGIGGDEKEWLTEGNPQVILDNLYAQGKLEPMLIVMPNGRAMKNDRATGDIFAADKVAAFANFEKDLLNDLIPFFEKKFKVYKDK
;
A
#
# COMPACT_ATOMS: atom_id res chain seq x y z
N MET A 1 -8.40 53.79 38.94
CA MET A 1 -8.79 52.40 39.26
C MET A 1 -9.00 51.65 37.94
N PHE A 2 -7.93 51.06 37.39
CA PHE A 2 -7.90 50.39 36.09
C PHE A 2 -8.35 48.93 36.25
N LYS A 3 -9.49 48.49 35.67
CA LYS A 3 -9.82 47.06 35.59
C LYS A 3 -10.61 46.65 34.34
N LYS A 4 -9.91 45.92 33.47
CA LYS A 4 -10.27 44.56 32.99
C LYS A 4 -11.37 44.36 31.92
N THR A 5 -11.81 45.35 31.15
CA THR A 5 -12.84 45.10 30.11
C THR A 5 -12.34 44.86 28.68
N ASN A 6 -11.07 45.12 28.36
CA ASN A 6 -10.59 45.05 26.97
C ASN A 6 -9.82 43.77 26.58
N PHE A 7 -9.66 42.80 27.48
CA PHE A 7 -8.84 41.60 27.19
C PHE A 7 -9.66 40.39 26.69
N LEU A 8 -10.99 40.38 26.85
CA LEU A 8 -11.82 39.23 26.47
C LEU A 8 -12.25 39.22 24.99
N LEU A 9 -12.34 40.38 24.32
CA LEU A 9 -12.75 40.41 22.91
C LEU A 9 -11.63 40.00 21.95
N LEU A 10 -10.36 40.17 22.34
CA LEU A 10 -9.23 39.81 21.49
C LEU A 10 -8.95 38.30 21.48
N SER A 11 -9.28 37.58 22.56
CA SER A 11 -9.13 36.12 22.62
C SER A 11 -10.21 35.35 21.83
N MET A 12 -11.36 35.98 21.56
CA MET A 12 -12.47 35.34 20.84
C MET A 12 -12.33 35.43 19.31
N LEU A 13 -11.48 36.34 18.82
CA LEU A 13 -11.17 36.51 17.39
C LEU A 13 -10.05 35.59 16.89
N LEU A 14 -9.22 35.03 17.77
CA LEU A 14 -8.15 34.09 17.37
C LEU A 14 -8.62 32.64 17.20
N SER A 15 -9.86 32.30 17.58
CA SER A 15 -10.40 30.94 17.48
C SER A 15 -11.17 30.65 16.20
N TYR A 16 -11.30 31.61 15.27
CA TYR A 16 -11.78 31.35 13.92
C TYR A 16 -10.64 30.78 13.07
N SER A 17 -10.15 29.60 13.45
CA SER A 17 -9.48 28.75 12.48
C SER A 17 -10.53 28.41 11.42
N PHE A 18 -10.41 29.00 10.24
CA PHE A 18 -11.13 28.55 9.07
C PHE A 18 -10.79 27.06 8.89
N VAL A 19 -11.71 26.19 9.30
CA VAL A 19 -11.69 24.79 8.91
C VAL A 19 -12.12 24.80 7.45
N ILE A 20 -11.17 25.04 6.55
CA ILE A 20 -11.34 24.78 5.14
C ILE A 20 -11.37 23.25 5.04
N GLY A 21 -12.56 22.69 4.87
CA GLY A 21 -12.69 21.28 4.51
C GLY A 21 -11.94 21.03 3.21
N GLN A 22 -11.22 19.93 3.11
CA GLN A 22 -10.60 19.53 1.85
C GLN A 22 -11.71 19.35 0.81
N ASP A 23 -11.54 19.97 -0.37
CA ASP A 23 -12.50 19.79 -1.45
C ASP A 23 -12.62 18.31 -1.81
N ILE A 24 -13.85 17.87 -2.14
CA ILE A 24 -14.09 16.51 -2.61
C ILE A 24 -13.55 16.42 -4.03
N GLU A 25 -12.30 15.98 -4.14
CA GLU A 25 -11.69 15.55 -5.39
C GLU A 25 -12.41 14.29 -5.89
N LYS A 26 -13.30 14.46 -6.89
CA LYS A 26 -14.07 13.34 -7.47
C LYS A 26 -13.21 12.40 -8.32
N HIS A 27 -12.03 12.87 -8.73
CA HIS A 27 -11.13 12.15 -9.64
C HIS A 27 -9.68 12.31 -9.17
N ALA A 28 -8.82 11.36 -9.57
CA ALA A 28 -7.40 11.51 -9.33
C ALA A 28 -6.87 12.79 -10.04
N PRO A 29 -6.01 13.59 -9.39
CA PRO A 29 -5.49 14.80 -9.99
C PRO A 29 -4.75 14.52 -11.29
N LYS A 30 -4.88 15.41 -12.28
CA LYS A 30 -4.19 15.25 -13.57
C LYS A 30 -2.68 15.06 -13.37
N GLY A 31 -2.13 14.00 -13.96
CA GLY A 31 -0.69 13.70 -13.93
C GLY A 31 -0.20 13.02 -12.65
N PHE A 32 -1.10 12.52 -11.78
CA PHE A 32 -0.73 11.74 -10.59
C PHE A 32 0.07 10.47 -10.91
N ASP A 33 -0.14 9.90 -12.09
CA ASP A 33 0.41 8.66 -12.63
C ASP A 33 1.50 8.90 -13.69
N VAL A 34 1.91 10.15 -13.91
CA VAL A 34 2.97 10.49 -14.87
C VAL A 34 4.33 10.49 -14.18
N ALA A 35 5.28 9.75 -14.76
CA ALA A 35 6.63 9.64 -14.23
C ALA A 35 7.37 10.98 -14.27
N LYS A 36 7.98 11.36 -13.14
CA LYS A 36 8.83 12.56 -13.03
C LYS A 36 10.30 12.15 -13.00
N SER A 37 11.15 12.88 -13.73
CA SER A 37 12.58 12.58 -13.83
C SER A 37 13.40 13.11 -12.64
N SER A 38 12.93 14.16 -11.97
CA SER A 38 13.66 14.89 -10.93
C SER A 38 13.24 14.56 -9.49
N ILE A 39 12.66 13.38 -9.27
CA ILE A 39 12.27 12.91 -7.93
C ILE A 39 13.02 11.63 -7.56
N GLU A 40 13.25 11.42 -6.27
CA GLU A 40 13.74 10.14 -5.78
C GLU A 40 12.70 9.04 -6.02
N LYS A 41 13.19 7.85 -6.37
CA LYS A 41 12.35 6.70 -6.71
C LYS A 41 12.53 5.58 -5.71
N GLY A 42 11.43 4.90 -5.41
CA GLY A 42 11.46 3.64 -4.69
C GLY A 42 12.11 2.53 -5.52
N LYS A 43 12.13 1.33 -4.94
CA LYS A 43 12.68 0.14 -5.60
C LYS A 43 11.65 -0.96 -5.62
N ILE A 44 11.59 -1.65 -6.74
CA ILE A 44 10.80 -2.86 -6.94
C ILE A 44 11.73 -4.06 -6.74
N ASP A 45 11.25 -5.05 -5.99
CA ASP A 45 11.90 -6.35 -5.82
C ASP A 45 10.86 -7.47 -5.88
N SER A 46 11.30 -8.71 -5.99
CA SER A 46 10.45 -9.90 -5.95
C SER A 46 10.86 -10.80 -4.79
N ILE A 47 9.87 -11.39 -4.13
CA ILE A 47 10.07 -12.43 -3.13
C ILE A 47 9.33 -13.71 -3.48
N THR A 48 9.93 -14.80 -3.03
CA THR A 48 9.31 -16.12 -2.96
C THR A 48 9.21 -16.53 -1.49
N TYR A 49 8.09 -17.12 -1.10
CA TYR A 49 7.86 -17.67 0.23
C TYR A 49 7.15 -19.02 0.13
N ILE A 50 7.42 -19.91 1.09
CA ILE A 50 6.74 -21.20 1.19
C ILE A 50 5.36 -20.95 1.80
N SER A 51 4.29 -21.28 1.08
CA SER A 51 2.93 -21.30 1.62
C SER A 51 2.60 -22.68 2.15
N LYS A 52 2.41 -22.80 3.46
CA LYS A 52 1.90 -24.04 4.06
C LYS A 52 0.41 -24.21 3.79
N THR A 53 -0.32 -23.10 3.59
CA THR A 53 -1.74 -23.11 3.25
C THR A 53 -2.02 -23.88 1.97
N VAL A 54 -1.17 -23.76 0.95
CA VAL A 54 -1.36 -24.45 -0.35
C VAL A 54 -0.27 -25.47 -0.68
N GLY A 55 0.76 -25.58 0.16
CA GLY A 55 1.83 -26.57 0.04
C GLY A 55 2.74 -26.33 -1.17
N THR A 56 2.96 -25.08 -1.56
CA THR A 56 3.88 -24.70 -2.65
C THR A 56 4.51 -23.34 -2.36
N ASP A 57 5.62 -23.06 -3.05
CA ASP A 57 6.19 -21.72 -3.10
C ASP A 57 5.26 -20.78 -3.85
N ARG A 58 5.12 -19.56 -3.33
CA ARG A 58 4.32 -18.47 -3.90
C ARG A 58 5.15 -17.20 -4.01
N LYS A 59 4.71 -16.28 -4.86
CA LYS A 59 5.43 -15.04 -5.18
C LYS A 59 4.68 -13.79 -4.77
N ALA A 60 5.45 -12.74 -4.48
CA ALA A 60 4.95 -11.38 -4.35
C ALA A 60 5.97 -10.39 -4.91
N ILE A 61 5.48 -9.26 -5.40
CA ILE A 61 6.30 -8.08 -5.67
C ILE A 61 6.33 -7.20 -4.42
N ILE A 62 7.46 -6.56 -4.18
CA ILE A 62 7.64 -5.58 -3.11
C ILE A 62 8.02 -4.25 -3.73
N TYR A 63 7.46 -3.17 -3.20
CA TYR A 63 7.99 -1.83 -3.38
C TYR A 63 8.54 -1.32 -2.04
N THR A 64 9.77 -0.80 -2.05
CA THR A 64 10.37 -0.07 -0.92
C THR A 64 10.45 1.42 -1.25
N PRO A 65 10.11 2.34 -0.32
CA PRO A 65 10.06 3.77 -0.61
C PRO A 65 11.46 4.37 -0.82
N PRO A 66 11.56 5.57 -1.41
CA PRO A 66 12.80 6.36 -1.39
C PRO A 66 13.41 6.44 0.01
N GLY A 67 14.74 6.31 0.10
CA GLY A 67 15.43 6.32 1.40
C GLY A 67 15.18 5.10 2.30
N PHE A 68 14.63 4.00 1.76
CA PHE A 68 14.43 2.76 2.52
C PHE A 68 15.70 2.28 3.22
N SER A 69 15.57 1.95 4.51
CA SER A 69 16.63 1.38 5.33
C SER A 69 16.14 0.16 6.10
N LYS A 70 16.88 -0.94 6.02
CA LYS A 70 16.59 -2.17 6.79
C LYS A 70 16.62 -1.98 8.32
N SER A 71 17.21 -0.89 8.82
CA SER A 71 17.27 -0.60 10.25
C SER A 71 16.00 0.07 10.80
N LYS A 72 15.21 0.72 9.93
CA LYS A 72 13.97 1.44 10.28
C LYS A 72 12.74 0.53 10.20
N LYS A 73 11.69 0.90 10.92
CA LYS A 73 10.41 0.19 10.96
C LYS A 73 9.39 0.92 10.06
N TYR A 74 8.61 0.17 9.28
CA TYR A 74 7.66 0.73 8.30
C TYR A 74 6.27 0.11 8.45
N PRO A 75 5.19 0.86 8.13
CA PRO A 75 3.88 0.26 7.89
C PRO A 75 3.90 -0.51 6.55
N VAL A 76 2.92 -1.40 6.38
CA VAL A 76 2.82 -2.27 5.19
C VAL A 76 1.43 -2.17 4.58
N LEU A 77 1.38 -1.94 3.26
CA LEU A 77 0.17 -2.08 2.47
C LEU A 77 0.24 -3.37 1.65
N TYR A 78 -0.73 -4.26 1.83
CA TYR A 78 -0.93 -5.42 0.96
C TYR A 78 -1.91 -5.04 -0.16
N LEU A 79 -1.40 -4.88 -1.38
CA LEU A 79 -2.14 -4.38 -2.54
C LEU A 79 -2.51 -5.54 -3.46
N LEU A 80 -3.80 -5.90 -3.48
CA LEU A 80 -4.30 -7.11 -4.15
C LEU A 80 -4.75 -6.82 -5.59
N HIS A 81 -4.52 -7.80 -6.46
CA HIS A 81 -4.91 -7.78 -7.87
C HIS A 81 -6.30 -8.41 -8.07
N GLY A 82 -6.87 -8.27 -9.27
CA GLY A 82 -8.19 -8.80 -9.63
C GLY A 82 -8.20 -10.22 -10.19
N ILE A 83 -9.37 -10.69 -10.60
CA ILE A 83 -9.48 -11.96 -11.34
C ILE A 83 -8.76 -11.82 -12.69
N GLY A 84 -7.91 -12.78 -13.03
CA GLY A 84 -7.10 -12.77 -14.26
C GLY A 84 -5.66 -12.28 -14.06
N GLY A 85 -5.41 -11.40 -13.09
CA GLY A 85 -4.08 -10.85 -12.78
C GLY A 85 -3.15 -11.80 -12.01
N ASP A 86 -1.95 -11.37 -11.69
CA ASP A 86 -1.02 -12.05 -10.77
C ASP A 86 -0.27 -11.02 -9.91
N GLU A 87 0.82 -11.41 -9.24
CA GLU A 87 1.61 -10.48 -8.41
C GLU A 87 2.16 -9.27 -9.18
N LYS A 88 2.17 -9.31 -10.51
CA LYS A 88 2.67 -8.25 -11.38
C LYS A 88 1.59 -7.36 -11.97
N GLU A 89 0.29 -7.72 -11.86
CA GLU A 89 -0.80 -7.01 -12.54
C GLU A 89 -0.74 -5.50 -12.30
N TRP A 90 -0.55 -5.09 -11.04
CA TRP A 90 -0.41 -3.69 -10.68
C TRP A 90 0.76 -3.00 -11.39
N LEU A 91 1.91 -3.66 -11.56
CA LEU A 91 3.04 -3.08 -12.28
C LEU A 91 2.78 -2.91 -13.77
N THR A 92 2.10 -3.88 -14.39
CA THR A 92 1.77 -3.83 -15.83
C THR A 92 0.67 -2.84 -16.15
N GLU A 93 -0.38 -2.80 -15.33
CA GLU A 93 -1.62 -2.07 -15.66
C GLU A 93 -1.80 -0.78 -14.85
N GLY A 94 -1.19 -0.68 -13.67
CA GLY A 94 -1.45 0.40 -12.71
C GLY A 94 -0.27 1.34 -12.45
N ASN A 95 0.96 0.96 -12.78
CA ASN A 95 2.19 1.71 -12.48
C ASN A 95 2.23 2.31 -11.05
N PRO A 96 1.91 1.53 -9.99
CA PRO A 96 1.77 2.07 -8.64
C PRO A 96 3.04 2.76 -8.14
N GLN A 97 4.21 2.31 -8.57
CA GLN A 97 5.50 2.92 -8.23
C GLN A 97 5.55 4.41 -8.62
N VAL A 98 4.96 4.81 -9.74
CA VAL A 98 4.96 6.20 -10.19
C VAL A 98 4.07 7.05 -9.28
N ILE A 99 2.88 6.54 -8.96
CA ILE A 99 1.93 7.22 -8.06
C ILE A 99 2.56 7.37 -6.67
N LEU A 100 3.15 6.30 -6.15
CA LEU A 100 3.82 6.28 -4.85
C LEU A 100 5.00 7.26 -4.81
N ASP A 101 5.91 7.21 -5.79
CA ASP A 101 7.05 8.13 -5.89
C ASP A 101 6.57 9.59 -5.95
N ASN A 102 5.53 9.87 -6.74
CA ASN A 102 4.93 11.20 -6.84
C ASN A 102 4.33 11.68 -5.51
N LEU A 103 3.68 10.80 -4.76
CA LEU A 103 3.11 11.12 -3.45
C LEU A 103 4.20 11.35 -2.39
N TYR A 104 5.29 10.55 -2.41
CA TYR A 104 6.44 10.76 -1.53
C TYR A 104 7.14 12.08 -1.80
N ALA A 105 7.38 12.41 -3.07
CA ALA A 105 7.99 13.69 -3.46
C ALA A 105 7.14 14.91 -3.05
N GLN A 106 5.82 14.72 -2.89
CA GLN A 106 4.89 15.74 -2.41
C GLN A 106 4.74 15.76 -0.88
N GLY A 107 5.36 14.82 -0.15
CA GLY A 107 5.19 14.69 1.30
C GLY A 107 3.78 14.27 1.73
N LYS A 108 3.01 13.63 0.83
CA LYS A 108 1.61 13.24 1.07
C LYS A 108 1.43 11.81 1.58
N LEU A 109 2.52 11.05 1.68
CA LEU A 109 2.49 9.65 2.07
C LEU A 109 3.56 9.38 3.13
N GLU A 110 3.18 8.67 4.18
CA GLU A 110 4.14 8.13 5.13
C GLU A 110 4.96 7.02 4.44
N PRO A 111 6.31 7.01 4.56
CA PRO A 111 7.13 5.94 4.00
C PRO A 111 6.63 4.55 4.42
N MET A 112 6.25 3.72 3.45
CA MET A 112 5.66 2.40 3.71
C MET A 112 6.17 1.36 2.71
N LEU A 113 6.18 0.09 3.15
CA LEU A 113 6.43 -1.04 2.26
C LEU A 113 5.13 -1.45 1.59
N ILE A 114 5.16 -1.70 0.28
CA ILE A 114 3.99 -2.23 -0.44
C ILE A 114 4.31 -3.66 -0.85
N VAL A 115 3.38 -4.58 -0.60
CA VAL A 115 3.47 -5.98 -1.00
C VAL A 115 2.32 -6.26 -1.96
N MET A 116 2.63 -6.70 -3.17
CA MET A 116 1.68 -7.09 -4.20
C MET A 116 1.79 -8.61 -4.39
N PRO A 117 1.01 -9.41 -3.64
CA PRO A 117 1.04 -10.86 -3.75
C PRO A 117 0.18 -11.35 -4.90
N ASN A 118 0.41 -12.58 -5.36
CA ASN A 118 -0.61 -13.30 -6.13
C ASN A 118 -1.76 -13.67 -5.16
N GLY A 119 -2.99 -13.26 -5.47
CA GLY A 119 -4.18 -13.48 -4.67
C GLY A 119 -4.85 -14.83 -4.91
N ARG A 120 -4.45 -15.62 -5.93
CA ARG A 120 -4.97 -16.99 -6.14
C ARG A 120 -4.17 -18.00 -5.31
N ALA A 121 -4.61 -18.27 -4.10
CA ALA A 121 -3.94 -19.25 -3.23
C ALA A 121 -4.37 -20.69 -3.57
N MET A 122 -3.66 -21.28 -4.55
CA MET A 122 -3.74 -22.69 -4.93
C MET A 122 -2.41 -23.19 -5.52
N LYS A 123 -2.26 -24.51 -5.72
CA LYS A 123 -0.99 -25.10 -6.23
C LYS A 123 -0.60 -24.61 -7.63
N ASN A 124 -1.55 -24.48 -8.54
CA ASN A 124 -1.34 -23.88 -9.84
C ASN A 124 -2.09 -22.55 -9.89
N ASP A 125 -1.39 -21.47 -9.53
CA ASP A 125 -1.93 -20.12 -9.40
C ASP A 125 -1.92 -19.31 -10.71
N ARG A 126 -1.61 -19.95 -11.85
CA ARG A 126 -1.61 -19.33 -13.18
C ARG A 126 -3.03 -19.03 -13.66
N ALA A 127 -3.21 -17.88 -14.29
CA ALA A 127 -4.47 -17.48 -14.91
C ALA A 127 -4.70 -18.16 -16.28
N THR A 128 -4.88 -19.49 -16.30
CA THR A 128 -5.03 -20.27 -17.53
C THR A 128 -6.29 -21.13 -17.52
N GLY A 129 -6.97 -21.31 -18.66
CA GLY A 129 -8.24 -22.04 -18.74
C GLY A 129 -9.42 -21.20 -18.27
N ASP A 130 -10.51 -21.82 -17.79
CA ASP A 130 -11.66 -21.08 -17.25
C ASP A 130 -11.30 -20.41 -15.92
N ILE A 131 -10.97 -19.12 -15.95
CA ILE A 131 -10.54 -18.35 -14.76
C ILE A 131 -11.67 -18.10 -13.74
N PHE A 132 -12.93 -18.38 -14.11
CA PHE A 132 -14.10 -18.26 -13.24
C PHE A 132 -14.59 -19.62 -12.71
N ALA A 133 -13.87 -20.70 -13.00
CA ALA A 133 -14.14 -22.01 -12.43
C ALA A 133 -14.16 -21.95 -10.89
N ALA A 134 -15.01 -22.76 -10.27
CA ALA A 134 -15.31 -22.70 -8.84
C ALA A 134 -14.06 -22.85 -7.95
N ASP A 135 -13.11 -23.70 -8.34
CA ASP A 135 -11.84 -23.91 -7.62
C ASP A 135 -10.94 -22.67 -7.66
N LYS A 136 -10.90 -21.95 -8.78
CA LYS A 136 -10.11 -20.71 -8.91
C LYS A 136 -10.71 -19.54 -8.17
N VAL A 137 -12.04 -19.42 -8.17
CA VAL A 137 -12.73 -18.41 -7.34
C VAL A 137 -12.49 -18.72 -5.86
N ALA A 138 -12.61 -19.99 -5.45
CA ALA A 138 -12.33 -20.41 -4.08
C ALA A 138 -10.86 -20.16 -3.67
N ALA A 139 -9.91 -20.20 -4.60
CA ALA A 139 -8.51 -19.88 -4.33
C ALA A 139 -8.29 -18.44 -3.86
N PHE A 140 -9.11 -17.47 -4.29
CA PHE A 140 -9.07 -16.10 -3.78
C PHE A 140 -9.60 -16.00 -2.34
N ALA A 141 -10.60 -16.80 -1.97
CA ALA A 141 -11.04 -16.88 -0.57
C ALA A 141 -9.98 -17.55 0.32
N ASN A 142 -9.30 -18.57 -0.19
CA ASN A 142 -8.22 -19.26 0.52
C ASN A 142 -7.00 -18.36 0.78
N PHE A 143 -6.87 -17.26 0.03
CA PHE A 143 -5.77 -16.31 0.20
C PHE A 143 -5.78 -15.61 1.55
N GLU A 144 -6.92 -15.48 2.23
CA GLU A 144 -6.96 -14.96 3.60
C GLU A 144 -6.05 -15.78 4.54
N LYS A 145 -6.12 -17.11 4.44
CA LYS A 145 -5.30 -18.01 5.26
C LYS A 145 -3.83 -17.93 4.87
N ASP A 146 -3.54 -17.88 3.58
CA ASP A 146 -2.18 -17.72 3.06
C ASP A 146 -1.55 -16.40 3.52
N LEU A 147 -2.30 -15.30 3.42
CA LEU A 147 -1.88 -13.97 3.84
C LEU A 147 -1.55 -13.95 5.34
N LEU A 148 -2.47 -14.41 6.18
CA LEU A 148 -2.36 -14.31 7.63
C LEU A 148 -1.36 -15.29 8.23
N ASN A 149 -1.30 -16.52 7.71
CA ASN A 149 -0.50 -17.60 8.30
C ASN A 149 0.87 -17.77 7.66
N ASP A 150 1.04 -17.38 6.39
CA ASP A 150 2.28 -17.61 5.64
C ASP A 150 2.97 -16.31 5.24
N LEU A 151 2.31 -15.45 4.44
CA LEU A 151 2.96 -14.26 3.86
C LEU A 151 3.31 -13.19 4.90
N ILE A 152 2.37 -12.78 5.76
CA ILE A 152 2.64 -11.78 6.81
C ILE A 152 3.79 -12.28 7.72
N PRO A 153 3.74 -13.50 8.29
CA PRO A 153 4.82 -14.00 9.13
C PRO A 153 6.18 -14.12 8.41
N PHE A 154 6.20 -14.50 7.12
CA PHE A 154 7.41 -14.49 6.31
C PHE A 154 7.96 -13.06 6.18
N PHE A 155 7.10 -12.11 5.85
CA PHE A 155 7.47 -10.73 5.60
C PHE A 155 7.99 -10.04 6.86
N GLU A 156 7.32 -10.24 8.00
CA GLU A 156 7.74 -9.72 9.30
C GLU A 156 9.09 -10.26 9.80
N LYS A 157 9.51 -11.43 9.33
CA LYS A 157 10.85 -11.97 9.62
C LYS A 157 11.92 -11.35 8.74
N LYS A 158 11.57 -11.00 7.51
CA LYS A 158 12.48 -10.45 6.51
C LYS A 158 12.68 -8.93 6.64
N PHE A 159 11.65 -8.21 7.08
CA PHE A 159 11.64 -6.74 7.18
C PHE A 159 11.23 -6.28 8.57
N LYS A 160 11.79 -5.14 9.02
CA LYS A 160 11.34 -4.45 10.22
C LYS A 160 10.06 -3.68 9.89
N VAL A 161 8.91 -4.22 10.31
CA VAL A 161 7.58 -3.64 10.03
C VAL A 161 6.74 -3.51 11.30
N TYR A 162 5.78 -2.59 11.30
CA TYR A 162 4.71 -2.51 12.29
C TYR A 162 3.85 -3.79 12.24
N LYS A 163 3.35 -4.21 13.40
CA LYS A 163 2.74 -5.54 13.63
C LYS A 163 1.38 -5.48 14.32
N ASP A 164 0.96 -4.27 14.66
CA ASP A 164 -0.38 -3.96 15.09
C ASP A 164 -1.33 -4.31 13.95
N LYS A 165 -2.27 -5.21 14.26
CA LYS A 165 -3.32 -5.72 13.39
C LYS A 165 -4.64 -5.06 13.78
#